data_AF-A0A6A1QHC3-F1
#
_entry.id   AF-A0A6A1QHC3-F1
#
_cell.length_a   1.000
_cell.length_b   1.000
_cell.length_c   1.000
_cell.angle_alpha   90.00
_cell.angle_beta   90.00
_cell.angle_gamma   90.00
#
_symmetry.space_group_name_H-M   'P 1'
#
loop_
_entity.id
_entity.type
_entity.pdbx_description
1 polymer ?
#
loop_
_entity_poly.entity_id
_entity_poly.type
_entity_poly.pdbx_seq_one_letter_code
_entity_poly.pdbx_strand_id
1 'polypeptide(L)' 'MLNHVLNICEKDGTFDNNYLHVQISSESAVDFYRKLGLEIETKKNYYKRIEPADTHVLQKNLQVPSGQNADVQKTGN' A
#
# COMPACT_ATOMS: atom_id res chain seq x y z
N MET A 1 5.41 6.07 14.22
CA MET A 1 4.24 5.18 14.04
C MET A 1 4.30 4.50 12.68
N LEU A 2 4.01 5.17 11.56
CA LEU A 2 3.92 4.50 10.24
C LEU A 2 5.21 3.78 9.81
N ASN A 3 6.36 4.45 9.86
CA ASN A 3 7.65 3.81 9.50
C ASN A 3 7.95 2.59 10.38
N HIS A 4 7.50 2.59 11.63
CA HIS A 4 7.69 1.45 12.51
C HIS A 4 6.89 0.23 12.03
N VAL A 5 5.63 0.43 11.60
CA VAL A 5 4.79 -0.63 11.02
C VAL A 5 5.39 -1.12 9.70
N LEU A 6 5.79 -0.20 8.82
CA LEU A 6 6.40 -0.56 7.53
C LEU A 6 7.67 -1.40 7.73
N ASN A 7 8.53 -1.02 8.69
CA ASN A 7 9.75 -1.77 9.01
C ASN A 7 9.44 -3.16 9.58
N ILE A 8 8.33 -3.35 10.30
CA ILE A 8 7.91 -4.67 10.78
C ILE A 8 7.48 -5.53 9.60
N CYS A 9 6.62 -5.01 8.72
CA CYS A 9 6.16 -5.76 7.55
C CYS A 9 7.30 -6.12 6.59
N GLU A 10 8.27 -5.20 6.41
CA GLU A 10 9.47 -5.45 5.59
C GLU A 10 10.36 -6.54 6.18
N LYS A 11 10.53 -6.57 7.51
CA LYS A 11 11.33 -7.61 8.20
C LYS A 11 10.64 -8.96 8.21
N ASP A 12 9.32 -8.98 8.29
CA ASP A 12 8.53 -10.21 8.30
C ASP A 12 8.52 -10.86 6.91
N GLY A 13 8.35 -10.06 5.85
CA GLY A 13 8.48 -10.51 4.47
C GLY A 13 7.31 -11.38 3.96
N THR A 14 6.28 -11.64 4.77
CA THR A 14 5.12 -12.46 4.36
C THR A 14 3.92 -11.65 3.86
N PHE A 15 3.96 -10.32 3.99
CA PHE A 15 2.87 -9.43 3.59
C PHE A 15 3.00 -9.03 2.12
N ASP A 16 1.91 -9.14 1.36
CA ASP A 16 1.86 -8.71 -0.05
C ASP A 16 1.87 -7.18 -0.18
N ASN A 17 1.03 -6.53 0.61
CA ASN A 17 0.83 -5.08 0.58
C ASN A 17 0.38 -4.53 1.95
N ASN A 18 0.55 -3.23 2.12
CA ASN A 18 -0.05 -2.45 3.20
C ASN A 18 -1.06 -1.48 2.59
N TYR A 19 -2.27 -1.41 3.13
CA TYR A 19 -3.29 -0.46 2.68
C TYR A 19 -4.05 0.20 3.82
N LEU A 20 -4.58 1.39 3.57
CA LEU A 20 -5.45 2.11 4.50
C LEU A 20 -6.51 2.95 3.77
N HIS A 21 -7.55 3.35 4.52
CA HIS A 21 -8.60 4.24 4.04
C HIS A 21 -8.44 5.63 4.65
N VAL A 22 -8.48 6.68 3.82
CA VAL A 22 -8.49 8.08 4.27
C VAL A 22 -9.68 8.78 3.62
N GLN A 23 -10.56 9.39 4.43
CA GLN A 23 -11.68 10.17 3.91
C GLN A 23 -11.18 11.28 2.99
N ILE A 24 -11.88 11.53 1.87
CA ILE A 24 -11.41 12.48 0.84
C ILE A 24 -11.23 13.92 1.36
N SER A 25 -11.96 14.30 2.41
CA SER A 25 -11.87 15.62 3.04
C SER A 25 -10.62 15.81 3.90
N SER A 26 -9.88 14.75 4.22
CA SER A 26 -8.68 14.83 5.05
C SER A 26 -7.45 15.09 4.19
N GLU A 27 -7.38 16.27 3.57
CA GLU A 27 -6.33 16.66 2.62
C GLU A 27 -4.92 16.49 3.21
N SER A 28 -4.72 16.84 4.48
CA SER A 28 -3.43 16.73 5.16
C SER A 28 -2.95 15.27 5.29
N ALA A 29 -3.87 14.34 5.58
CA ALA A 29 -3.56 12.92 5.64
C ALA A 29 -3.28 12.38 4.24
N VAL A 30 -4.12 12.72 3.26
CA VAL A 30 -3.94 12.33 1.86
C VAL A 30 -2.55 12.76 1.36
N ASP A 31 -2.16 14.02 1.59
CA ASP A 31 -0.86 14.54 1.16
C ASP A 31 0.32 13.89 1.90
N PHE A 32 0.16 13.59 3.20
CA PHE A 32 1.16 12.87 3.98
C PHE A 32 1.47 11.50 3.36
N TYR A 33 0.42 10.72 3.05
CA TYR A 33 0.58 9.39 2.47
C TYR A 33 0.98 9.42 0.98
N ARG A 34 0.55 10.43 0.21
CA ARG A 34 1.03 10.66 -1.18
C ARG A 34 2.55 10.79 -1.23
N LYS A 35 3.13 11.57 -0.31
CA LYS A 35 4.59 11.79 -0.24
C LYS A 35 5.38 10.51 0.04
N LEU A 36 4.72 9.47 0.56
CA LEU A 36 5.33 8.17 0.84
C LEU A 36 5.27 7.21 -0.36
N GLY A 37 4.77 7.67 -1.52
CA GLY A 37 4.74 6.90 -2.76
C GLY A 37 3.69 5.80 -2.78
N LEU A 38 2.62 5.93 -1.98
CA LEU A 38 1.49 5.00 -2.03
C LEU A 38 0.61 5.28 -3.26
N GLU A 39 0.13 4.22 -3.89
CA GLU A 39 -0.88 4.28 -4.96
C GLU A 39 -2.24 4.66 -4.35
N ILE A 40 -3.05 5.42 -5.10
CA ILE A 40 -4.34 5.93 -4.62
C ILE A 40 -5.47 5.47 -5.52
N GLU A 41 -6.45 4.81 -4.93
CA GLU A 41 -7.76 4.52 -5.52
C GLU A 41 -8.84 5.29 -4.77
N THR A 42 -9.93 5.69 -5.43
CA THR A 42 -11.07 6.35 -4.76
C THR A 42 -12.25 5.41 -4.73
N LYS A 43 -12.75 5.12 -3.52
CA LYS A 43 -13.95 4.33 -3.30
C LYS A 43 -15.12 5.21 -2.88
N LYS A 44 -16.20 5.12 -3.67
CA LYS A 44 -17.43 5.89 -3.45
C LYS A 44 -18.28 5.29 -2.33
N ASN A 45 -18.95 6.14 -1.56
CA ASN A 45 -19.92 5.73 -0.52
C ASN A 45 -19.36 4.69 0.48
N TYR A 46 -18.10 4.85 0.88
CA TYR A 46 -17.43 3.95 1.80
C TYR A 46 -17.97 4.11 3.23
N TYR A 47 -18.11 5.36 3.69
CA TYR A 47 -18.65 5.65 5.01
C TYR A 47 -20.17 5.74 4.95
N LYS A 48 -20.87 5.03 5.86
CA LYS A 48 -22.33 4.94 5.85
C LYS A 48 -23.05 6.10 6.54
N ARG A 49 -22.34 6.89 7.35
CA ARG A 49 -22.95 7.82 8.33
C ARG A 49 -22.28 9.20 8.40
N ILE A 50 -21.26 9.45 7.60
CA ILE A 50 -20.53 10.72 7.60
C ILE A 50 -20.33 11.20 6.17
N GLU A 51 -20.29 12.52 6.01
CA GLU A 51 -20.02 13.19 4.74
C GLU A 51 -18.65 13.90 4.77
N PRO A 52 -17.88 13.89 3.66
CA PRO A 52 -18.15 13.13 2.44
C PRO A 52 -18.04 11.61 2.66
N ALA A 53 -18.96 10.84 2.09
CA ALA A 53 -18.96 9.37 2.25
C ALA A 53 -17.80 8.65 1.52
N ASP A 54 -17.14 9.36 0.60
CA ASP A 54 -16.04 8.84 -0.22
C ASP A 54 -14.73 8.72 0.57
N THR A 55 -13.91 7.74 0.18
CA THR A 55 -12.58 7.54 0.75
C THR A 55 -11.55 7.27 -0.34
N HIS A 56 -10.31 7.66 -0.08
CA HIS A 56 -9.16 7.14 -0.79
C HIS A 56 -8.70 5.83 -0.12
N VAL A 57 -8.40 4.82 -0.93
CA VAL A 57 -7.62 3.64 -0.54
C VAL A 57 -6.18 3.93 -0.94
N LEU A 58 -5.26 3.88 0.01
CA LEU A 58 -3.84 4.11 -0.25
C LEU A 58 -3.08 2.81 -0.03
N GLN A 59 -2.31 2.37 -1.02
CA GLN A 59 -1.65 1.07 -1.03
C GLN A 59 -0.14 1.17 -1.29
N LYS A 60 0.64 0.37 -0.56
CA LYS A 60 2.06 0.14 -0.81
C LYS A 60 2.29 -1.37 -0.99
N ASN A 61 2.70 -1.78 -2.17
CA ASN A 61 3.17 -3.14 -2.41
C ASN A 61 4.50 -3.37 -1.69
N LEU A 62 4.62 -4.51 -1.02
CA LEU A 62 5.81 -4.88 -0.24
C LEU A 62 6.61 -5.99 -0.90
N GLN A 63 5.96 -6.79 -1.74
CA GLN A 63 6.67 -7.74 -2.60
C GLN A 63 7.24 -7.02 -3.83
N VAL A 64 8.50 -7.30 -4.13
CA VAL A 64 9.01 -7.14 -5.50
C VAL A 64 8.21 -8.08 -6.39
N PRO A 65 7.72 -7.63 -7.57
CA PRO A 65 6.92 -8.48 -8.44
C PRO A 65 7.68 -9.78 -8.69
N SER A 66 7.14 -10.87 -8.15
CA SER A 66 7.69 -12.21 -8.19
C SER A 66 7.66 -12.70 -9.64
N GLY A 67 8.70 -12.31 -10.39
CA GLY A 67 8.87 -12.61 -11.81
C GLY A 67 10.34 -12.58 -12.27
N GLN A 68 11.30 -12.45 -11.35
CA GLN A 68 12.73 -12.57 -11.65
C GLN A 68 13.40 -13.58 -10.71
N ASN A 69 13.05 -14.86 -10.86
CA ASN A 69 13.92 -15.95 -10.43
C ASN A 69 15.11 -16.00 -11.41
N ALA A 70 16.13 -15.18 -11.14
CA ALA A 70 17.40 -15.20 -11.85
C ALA A 70 18.38 -16.20 -11.22
N ASP A 71 17.96 -17.45 -10.99
CA ASP A 71 18.88 -18.54 -10.60
C ASP A 71 18.29 -19.93 -10.84
N VAL A 72 18.01 -20.32 -12.09
CA VAL A 72 18.02 -21.74 -12.51
C VAL A 72 18.40 -21.83 -14.00
N GLN A 73 19.65 -21.51 -14.35
CA GLN A 73 20.30 -22.09 -15.54
C GLN A 73 21.77 -22.32 -15.25
N LYS A 74 22.06 -23.41 -14.53
CA LYS A 74 23.34 -24.10 -14.62
C LYS A 74 23.10 -25.60 -14.55
N THR A 75 22.94 -26.25 -15.71
CA THR A 75 23.46 -27.60 -16.05
C THR A 75 22.91 -28.13 -17.39
N GLY A 76 23.81 -28.55 -18.29
CA GLY A 76 23.55 -29.32 -19.52
C GLY A 76 23.50 -28.42 -20.77
N ASN A 77 24.37 -28.53 -21.78
CA ASN A 77 25.18 -29.64 -22.29
C ASN A 77 26.47 -29.08 -22.93
#